data_AF-A0A0F3IR77-F1
#
_entry.id   AF-A0A0F3IR77-F1
#
_cell.length_a   1.000
_cell.length_b   1.000
_cell.length_c   1.000
_cell.angle_alpha   90.00
_cell.angle_beta   90.00
_cell.angle_gamma   90.00
#
_symmetry.space_group_name_H-M   'P 1'
#
loop_
_entity.id
_entity.type
_entity.pdbx_description
1 polymer ?
#
loop_
_entity_poly.entity_id
_entity_poly.type
_entity_poly.pdbx_seq_one_letter_code
_entity_poly.pdbx_strand_id
1 'polypeptide(L)'
;MATYDAQILQRRDTAANWHSANPILEPGEVGYEIVPDYGDKMKVGDGITAWDDLPYAYAGLGSNTFTGAQNEAHGDPVASASTVNLNTATGNFVEITGTTQINLITLSDGFERTVRFSGVLTLKHGTKLILLGGENIITAPGDVAIFRGDAANAVQMVAYSRADGKALKETTVASSIYNKRGHNIASAASIRIPPKITSRNHLS
;
A
#
# COMPACT_ATOMS: atom_id res chain seq x y z
N MET A 1 -37.14 27.33 15.13
CA MET A 1 -37.00 28.05 13.85
C MET A 1 -35.66 28.75 13.91
N ALA A 2 -34.69 28.34 13.10
CA ALA A 2 -33.38 28.98 13.13
C ALA A 2 -33.51 30.41 12.57
N THR A 3 -33.10 31.40 13.35
CA THR A 3 -33.04 32.80 12.93
C THR A 3 -31.71 32.99 12.22
N TYR A 4 -31.73 33.22 10.91
CA TYR A 4 -30.53 33.48 10.12
C TYR A 4 -30.39 34.99 9.91
N ASP A 5 -29.21 35.54 10.16
CA ASP A 5 -28.93 36.98 9.97
C ASP A 5 -28.84 37.37 8.48
N ALA A 6 -28.60 36.40 7.58
CA ALA A 6 -28.74 36.54 6.13
C ALA A 6 -28.86 35.16 5.45
N GLN A 7 -29.59 35.09 4.34
CA GLN A 7 -29.69 33.91 3.47
C GLN A 7 -29.23 34.28 2.05
N ILE A 8 -28.18 33.62 1.57
CA ILE A 8 -27.70 33.76 0.19
C ILE A 8 -28.18 32.54 -0.60
N LEU A 9 -28.86 32.78 -1.72
CA LEU A 9 -29.27 31.74 -2.66
C LEU A 9 -28.29 31.72 -3.82
N GLN A 10 -27.63 30.59 -4.04
CA GLN A 10 -26.88 30.36 -5.27
C GLN A 10 -27.84 30.05 -6.41
N ARG A 11 -27.46 30.42 -7.64
CA ARG A 11 -28.19 30.00 -8.83
C ARG A 11 -28.13 28.48 -8.89
N ARG A 12 -29.29 27.83 -8.88
CA ARG A 12 -29.40 26.36 -8.83
C ARG A 12 -30.51 25.86 -9.72
N ASP A 13 -30.28 24.73 -10.37
CA ASP A 13 -31.28 24.05 -11.20
C ASP A 13 -30.88 22.59 -11.45
N THR A 14 -31.76 21.82 -12.07
CA THR A 14 -31.48 20.45 -12.53
C THR A 14 -30.42 20.45 -13.62
N ALA A 15 -29.65 19.34 -13.71
CA ALA A 15 -28.68 19.13 -14.77
C ALA A 15 -29.25 19.37 -16.18
N ALA A 16 -30.46 18.86 -16.46
CA ALA A 16 -31.12 19.04 -17.75
C ALA A 16 -31.37 20.53 -18.08
N ASN A 17 -31.78 21.32 -17.10
CA ASN A 17 -32.03 22.76 -17.30
C ASN A 17 -30.72 23.54 -17.49
N TRP A 18 -29.67 23.19 -16.74
CA TRP A 18 -28.35 23.80 -16.91
C TRP A 18 -27.76 23.52 -18.29
N HIS A 19 -27.80 22.27 -18.75
CA HIS A 19 -27.34 21.88 -20.10
C HIS A 19 -28.19 22.50 -21.21
N SER A 20 -29.50 22.62 -21.02
CA SER A 20 -30.41 23.25 -22.00
C SER A 20 -30.17 24.76 -22.13
N ALA A 21 -29.96 25.44 -21.00
CA ALA A 21 -29.68 26.88 -21.00
C ALA A 21 -28.23 27.21 -21.39
N ASN A 22 -27.30 26.31 -21.05
CA ASN A 22 -25.85 26.42 -21.19
C ASN A 22 -25.29 27.86 -21.01
N PRO A 23 -25.58 28.52 -19.87
CA PRO A 23 -25.24 29.93 -19.69
C PRO A 23 -23.74 30.13 -19.43
N ILE A 24 -23.22 31.31 -19.78
CA ILE A 24 -21.94 31.81 -19.25
C ILE A 24 -22.23 32.39 -17.86
N LEU A 25 -21.52 31.90 -16.85
CA LEU A 25 -21.61 32.41 -15.48
C LEU A 25 -20.60 33.54 -15.27
N GLU A 26 -20.96 34.54 -14.48
CA GLU A 26 -20.07 35.67 -14.18
C GLU A 26 -18.81 35.19 -13.43
N PRO A 27 -17.68 35.93 -13.51
CA PRO A 27 -16.47 35.57 -12.79
C PRO A 27 -16.72 35.39 -11.29
N GLY A 28 -16.47 34.19 -10.77
CA GLY A 28 -16.68 33.84 -9.36
C GLY A 28 -18.13 33.48 -9.00
N GLU A 29 -19.08 33.52 -9.94
CA GLU A 29 -20.45 33.07 -9.71
C GLU A 29 -20.48 31.55 -9.53
N VAL A 30 -21.05 31.09 -8.41
CA VAL A 30 -21.24 29.66 -8.15
C VAL A 30 -22.58 29.21 -8.71
N GLY A 31 -22.53 28.28 -9.68
CA GLY A 31 -23.70 27.56 -10.17
C GLY A 31 -23.80 26.19 -9.53
N TYR A 32 -24.99 25.85 -9.03
CA TYR A 32 -25.27 24.60 -8.35
C TYR A 32 -26.17 23.69 -9.20
N GLU A 33 -25.65 22.53 -9.57
CA GLU A 33 -26.32 21.54 -10.39
C GLU A 33 -26.93 20.46 -9.50
N ILE A 34 -28.25 20.37 -9.54
CA ILE A 34 -29.01 19.35 -8.83
C ILE A 34 -28.97 18.08 -9.66
N VAL A 35 -28.29 17.06 -9.16
CA VAL A 35 -28.10 15.78 -9.83
C VAL A 35 -28.74 14.68 -9.00
N PRO A 36 -29.77 13.99 -9.51
CA PRO A 36 -30.29 12.80 -8.86
C PRO A 36 -29.17 11.75 -8.72
N ASP A 37 -29.06 11.13 -7.54
CA ASP A 37 -28.23 9.94 -7.27
C ASP A 37 -26.70 10.09 -7.18
N TYR A 38 -26.11 11.19 -7.67
CA TYR A 38 -24.64 11.35 -7.72
C TYR A 38 -24.07 12.40 -6.76
N GLY A 39 -24.93 13.05 -5.97
CA GLY A 39 -24.57 14.23 -5.21
C GLY A 39 -24.56 15.47 -6.11
N ASP A 40 -25.08 16.57 -5.58
CA ASP A 40 -25.14 17.82 -6.30
C ASP A 40 -23.73 18.35 -6.61
N LYS A 41 -23.58 19.03 -7.74
CA LYS A 41 -22.30 19.51 -8.24
C LYS A 41 -22.25 21.03 -8.26
N MET A 42 -21.05 21.59 -8.27
CA MET A 42 -20.84 23.03 -8.43
C MET A 42 -19.85 23.30 -9.54
N LYS A 43 -20.09 24.37 -10.30
CA LYS A 43 -19.10 25.01 -11.18
C LYS A 43 -18.97 26.48 -10.77
N VAL A 44 -17.80 27.08 -11.01
CA VAL A 44 -17.55 28.51 -10.76
C VAL A 44 -17.30 29.19 -12.09
N GLY A 45 -18.06 30.24 -12.37
CA GLY A 45 -17.94 31.02 -13.59
C GLY A 45 -16.60 31.75 -13.71
N ASP A 46 -16.13 31.89 -14.93
CA ASP A 46 -14.96 32.69 -15.32
C ASP A 46 -15.36 33.91 -16.18
N GLY A 47 -16.66 34.10 -16.43
CA GLY A 47 -17.21 35.17 -17.27
C GLY A 47 -17.10 34.96 -18.77
N ILE A 48 -16.59 33.81 -19.22
CA ILE A 48 -16.29 33.56 -20.64
C ILE A 48 -16.79 32.20 -21.11
N THR A 49 -16.56 31.17 -20.31
CA THR A 49 -16.82 29.78 -20.65
C THR A 49 -18.29 29.44 -20.34
N ALA A 50 -18.96 28.77 -21.28
CA ALA A 50 -20.33 28.31 -21.09
C ALA A 50 -20.38 27.15 -20.07
N TRP A 51 -21.52 26.98 -19.42
CA TRP A 51 -21.74 25.98 -18.36
C TRP A 51 -21.24 24.57 -18.73
N ASP A 52 -21.52 24.08 -19.93
CA ASP A 52 -21.15 22.72 -20.37
C ASP A 52 -19.63 22.51 -20.39
N ASP A 53 -18.89 23.56 -20.74
CA ASP A 53 -17.43 23.52 -20.90
C ASP A 53 -16.68 23.95 -19.61
N LEU A 54 -17.37 24.60 -18.66
CA LEU A 54 -16.79 24.95 -17.37
C LEU A 54 -16.37 23.69 -16.59
N PRO A 55 -15.21 23.68 -15.94
CA PRO A 55 -14.82 22.58 -15.07
C PRO A 55 -15.66 22.57 -13.79
N TYR A 56 -15.90 21.39 -13.24
CA TYR A 56 -16.49 21.27 -11.91
C TYR A 56 -15.50 21.71 -10.82
N ALA A 57 -16.03 22.33 -9.77
CA ALA A 57 -15.28 22.82 -8.61
C ALA A 57 -14.95 21.70 -7.60
N TYR A 58 -14.56 20.53 -8.10
CA TYR A 58 -14.03 19.40 -7.34
C TYR A 58 -12.90 18.73 -8.12
N ALA A 59 -12.10 17.87 -7.46
CA ALA A 59 -11.05 17.12 -8.13
C ALA A 59 -11.64 16.29 -9.27
N GLY A 60 -11.28 16.61 -10.51
CA GLY A 60 -11.84 15.96 -11.69
C GLY A 60 -11.57 14.46 -11.73
N LEU A 61 -12.37 13.72 -12.51
CA LEU A 61 -12.05 12.35 -12.89
C LEU A 61 -10.87 12.40 -13.87
N GLY A 62 -9.63 12.27 -13.39
CA GLY A 62 -8.43 12.39 -14.23
C GLY A 62 -7.12 12.55 -13.45
N SER A 63 -6.11 13.12 -14.13
CA SER A 63 -4.81 13.42 -13.55
C SER A 63 -4.91 14.57 -12.55
N ASN A 64 -5.08 14.23 -11.27
CA ASN A 64 -5.07 15.21 -10.19
C ASN A 64 -3.64 15.73 -9.96
N THR A 65 -3.45 17.06 -10.00
CA THR A 65 -2.22 17.69 -9.53
C THR A 65 -2.34 17.97 -8.04
N PHE A 66 -1.63 17.20 -7.21
CA PHE A 66 -1.54 17.46 -5.78
C PHE A 66 -0.59 18.63 -5.52
N THR A 67 -1.09 19.73 -4.98
CA THR A 67 -0.30 20.92 -4.61
C THR A 67 0.24 20.86 -3.17
N GLY A 68 0.00 19.75 -2.47
CA GLY A 68 0.44 19.48 -1.11
C GLY A 68 0.50 17.98 -0.79
N ALA A 69 0.91 17.65 0.43
CA ALA A 69 1.00 16.26 0.88
C ALA A 69 -0.39 15.60 0.94
N GLN A 70 -0.46 14.36 0.47
CA GLN A 70 -1.63 13.51 0.69
C GLN A 70 -1.40 12.64 1.92
N ASN A 71 -2.25 12.84 2.93
CA ASN A 71 -2.22 12.01 4.12
C ASN A 71 -3.16 10.81 3.92
N GLU A 72 -2.64 9.62 4.16
CA GLU A 72 -3.46 8.41 4.21
C GLU A 72 -4.25 8.33 5.52
N ALA A 73 -5.47 7.82 5.45
CA ALA A 73 -6.24 7.50 6.64
C ALA A 73 -5.68 6.23 7.30
N HIS A 74 -5.41 6.28 8.60
CA HIS A 74 -5.16 5.10 9.42
C HIS A 74 -6.51 4.50 9.83
N GLY A 75 -6.79 3.29 9.35
CA GLY A 75 -8.02 2.57 9.68
C GLY A 75 -7.97 1.91 11.05
N ASP A 76 -9.13 1.47 11.50
CA ASP A 76 -9.27 0.66 12.72
C ASP A 76 -8.51 -0.66 12.58
N PRO A 77 -7.97 -1.22 13.68
CA PRO A 77 -7.29 -2.50 13.65
C PRO A 77 -8.21 -3.62 13.18
N VAL A 78 -7.71 -4.48 12.30
CA VAL A 78 -8.40 -5.67 11.81
C VAL A 78 -7.74 -6.90 12.42
N ALA A 79 -8.53 -7.77 13.07
CA ALA A 79 -8.00 -9.02 13.59
C ALA A 79 -7.68 -10.01 12.46
N SER A 80 -6.55 -10.70 12.57
CA SER A 80 -6.19 -11.79 11.66
C SER A 80 -7.19 -12.94 11.76
N ALA A 81 -7.54 -13.48 10.60
CA ALA A 81 -8.48 -14.58 10.43
C ALA A 81 -8.09 -15.39 9.19
N SER A 82 -8.70 -16.55 9.00
CA SER A 82 -8.46 -17.39 7.82
C SER A 82 -8.69 -16.63 6.50
N THR A 83 -9.68 -15.72 6.50
CA THR A 83 -9.91 -14.73 5.43
C THR A 83 -10.02 -13.35 6.06
N VAL A 84 -9.25 -12.39 5.55
CA VAL A 84 -9.29 -10.99 5.98
C VAL A 84 -9.90 -10.13 4.88
N ASN A 85 -10.93 -9.34 5.20
CA ASN A 85 -11.56 -8.43 4.25
C ASN A 85 -11.02 -7.00 4.40
N LEU A 86 -10.26 -6.54 3.41
CA LEU A 86 -9.70 -5.20 3.37
C LEU A 86 -10.55 -4.19 2.60
N ASN A 87 -11.62 -4.63 1.92
CA ASN A 87 -12.61 -3.71 1.32
C ASN A 87 -13.37 -2.92 2.39
N THR A 88 -13.53 -3.51 3.58
CA THR A 88 -14.23 -2.88 4.72
C THR A 88 -13.27 -2.12 5.64
N ALA A 89 -11.98 -2.04 5.32
CA ALA A 89 -11.04 -1.25 6.11
C ALA A 89 -11.42 0.24 6.08
N THR A 90 -11.37 0.90 7.24
CA THR A 90 -11.75 2.32 7.41
C THR A 90 -10.64 3.29 6.99
N GLY A 91 -9.47 2.79 6.55
CA GLY A 91 -8.35 3.59 6.06
C GLY A 91 -7.42 2.82 5.12
N ASN A 92 -6.49 3.54 4.49
CA ASN A 92 -5.51 3.00 3.54
C ASN A 92 -4.34 2.33 4.24
N PHE A 93 -4.02 2.79 5.44
CA PHE A 93 -3.07 2.15 6.34
C PHE A 93 -3.84 1.33 7.39
N VAL A 94 -3.57 0.03 7.47
CA VAL A 94 -4.34 -0.93 8.29
C VAL A 94 -3.40 -1.69 9.21
N GLU A 95 -3.73 -1.75 10.50
CA GLU A 95 -3.07 -2.63 11.45
C GLU A 95 -3.75 -4.01 11.46
N ILE A 96 -2.98 -5.08 11.22
CA ILE A 96 -3.42 -6.46 11.41
C ILE A 96 -2.95 -6.95 12.78
N THR A 97 -3.91 -7.41 13.59
CA THR A 97 -3.68 -7.90 14.94
C THR A 97 -3.90 -9.42 15.07
N GLY A 98 -3.50 -10.00 16.20
CA GLY A 98 -3.63 -11.44 16.45
C GLY A 98 -2.59 -12.29 15.72
N THR A 99 -2.78 -13.61 15.74
CA THR A 99 -1.79 -14.61 15.30
C THR A 99 -2.38 -15.68 14.36
N THR A 100 -3.63 -15.51 13.93
CA THR A 100 -4.31 -16.49 13.08
C THR A 100 -3.70 -16.48 11.69
N GLN A 101 -3.40 -17.66 11.14
CA GLN A 101 -2.95 -17.79 9.75
C GLN A 101 -3.97 -17.19 8.78
N ILE A 102 -3.49 -16.37 7.85
CA ILE A 102 -4.29 -15.78 6.78
C ILE A 102 -4.08 -16.61 5.52
N ASN A 103 -5.16 -17.23 5.04
CA ASN A 103 -5.16 -17.99 3.79
C ASN A 103 -5.60 -17.15 2.59
N LEU A 104 -6.38 -16.09 2.84
CA LEU A 104 -6.96 -15.24 1.81
C LEU A 104 -7.12 -13.81 2.33
N ILE A 105 -6.90 -12.86 1.42
CA ILE A 105 -7.29 -11.46 1.61
C ILE A 105 -8.30 -11.13 0.51
N THR A 106 -9.36 -10.39 0.85
CA THR A 106 -10.28 -9.83 -0.16
C THR A 106 -10.06 -8.32 -0.26
N LEU A 107 -9.75 -7.88 -1.47
CA LEU A 107 -9.56 -6.49 -1.85
C LEU A 107 -10.01 -6.34 -3.30
N SER A 108 -10.84 -5.34 -3.60
CA SER A 108 -11.38 -5.12 -4.94
C SER A 108 -10.29 -4.79 -5.95
N ASP A 109 -10.54 -5.11 -7.22
CA ASP A 109 -9.58 -4.87 -8.31
C ASP A 109 -9.10 -3.41 -8.34
N GLY A 110 -7.78 -3.23 -8.40
CA GLY A 110 -7.09 -1.94 -8.36
C GLY A 110 -6.99 -1.28 -6.99
N PHE A 111 -7.68 -1.77 -5.95
CA PHE A 111 -7.61 -1.16 -4.62
C PHE A 111 -6.30 -1.57 -3.95
N GLU A 112 -5.68 -0.65 -3.22
CA GLU A 112 -4.42 -0.88 -2.50
C GLU A 112 -4.56 -0.54 -1.02
N ARG A 113 -3.92 -1.35 -0.17
CA ARG A 113 -3.77 -1.10 1.27
C ARG A 113 -2.34 -1.35 1.71
N THR A 114 -1.84 -0.44 2.53
CA THR A 114 -0.62 -0.66 3.31
C THR A 114 -1.01 -1.31 4.64
N VAL A 115 -0.44 -2.46 4.94
CA VAL A 115 -0.79 -3.29 6.09
C VAL A 115 0.42 -3.46 6.99
N ARG A 116 0.30 -3.13 8.28
CA ARG A 116 1.30 -3.43 9.31
C ARG A 116 0.82 -4.56 10.20
N PHE A 117 1.71 -5.50 10.53
CA PHE A 117 1.40 -6.63 11.41
C PHE A 117 1.88 -6.35 12.84
N SER A 118 1.02 -6.51 13.83
CA SER A 118 1.41 -6.43 15.26
C SER A 118 1.72 -7.79 15.89
N GLY A 119 1.36 -8.89 15.21
CA GLY A 119 1.56 -10.25 15.67
C GLY A 119 2.35 -11.12 14.69
N VAL A 120 2.81 -12.26 15.19
CA VAL A 120 3.41 -13.33 14.39
C VAL A 120 2.28 -14.22 13.86
N LEU A 121 2.11 -14.25 12.54
CA LEU A 121 1.17 -15.12 11.83
C LEU A 121 1.82 -15.67 10.56
N THR A 122 1.16 -16.63 9.93
CA THR A 122 1.54 -17.09 8.59
C THR A 122 0.62 -16.46 7.55
N LEU A 123 1.20 -15.79 6.56
CA LEU A 123 0.56 -15.51 5.29
C LEU A 123 0.77 -16.74 4.40
N LYS A 124 -0.32 -17.41 4.03
CA LYS A 124 -0.25 -18.61 3.17
C LYS A 124 -0.27 -18.20 1.70
N HIS A 125 0.78 -18.53 0.97
CA HIS A 125 0.83 -18.33 -0.47
C HIS A 125 -0.19 -19.22 -1.19
N GLY A 126 -0.82 -18.68 -2.23
CA GLY A 126 -1.69 -19.43 -3.12
C GLY A 126 -2.05 -18.63 -4.36
N THR A 127 -2.96 -19.17 -5.17
CA THR A 127 -3.40 -18.54 -6.43
C THR A 127 -4.29 -17.31 -6.24
N LYS A 128 -4.87 -17.13 -5.05
CA LYS A 128 -5.71 -15.97 -4.68
C LYS A 128 -5.06 -15.01 -3.71
N LEU A 129 -4.03 -15.44 -2.98
CA LEU A 129 -3.16 -14.59 -2.18
C LEU A 129 -1.71 -14.80 -2.65
N ILE A 130 -1.29 -13.95 -3.57
CA ILE A 130 -0.04 -14.10 -4.29
C ILE A 130 1.03 -13.30 -3.53
N LEU A 131 1.84 -14.02 -2.75
CA LEU A 131 2.94 -13.46 -1.97
C LEU A 131 4.22 -13.31 -2.78
N LEU A 132 5.04 -12.32 -2.43
CA LEU A 132 6.38 -12.15 -2.99
C LEU A 132 7.25 -13.38 -2.71
N GLY A 133 8.01 -13.82 -3.72
CA GLY A 133 8.90 -14.97 -3.61
C GLY A 133 8.23 -16.34 -3.76
N GLY A 134 6.89 -16.41 -3.87
CA GLY A 134 6.16 -17.64 -4.15
C GLY A 134 6.01 -18.61 -2.98
N GLU A 135 6.32 -18.19 -1.77
CA GLU A 135 6.35 -19.02 -0.57
C GLU A 135 5.50 -18.42 0.55
N ASN A 136 5.14 -19.24 1.54
CA ASN A 136 4.51 -18.73 2.76
C ASN A 136 5.45 -17.76 3.49
N ILE A 137 4.88 -16.71 4.08
CA ILE A 137 5.64 -15.72 4.86
C ILE A 137 5.19 -15.80 6.31
N ILE A 138 6.14 -15.98 7.23
CA ILE A 138 5.91 -15.82 8.66
C ILE A 138 6.22 -14.36 9.00
N THR A 139 5.23 -13.65 9.51
CA THR A 139 5.35 -12.23 9.90
C THR A 139 6.02 -12.11 11.26
N ALA A 140 6.56 -10.93 11.53
CA ALA A 140 6.96 -10.43 12.83
C ALA A 140 6.23 -9.11 13.14
N PRO A 141 6.12 -8.73 14.42
CA PRO A 141 5.61 -7.42 14.79
C PRO A 141 6.40 -6.29 14.12
N GLY A 142 5.70 -5.35 13.49
CA GLY A 142 6.26 -4.23 12.75
C GLY A 142 6.53 -4.51 11.28
N ASP A 143 6.36 -5.75 10.80
CA ASP A 143 6.45 -6.03 9.37
C ASP A 143 5.34 -5.28 8.62
N VAL A 144 5.66 -4.80 7.41
CA VAL A 144 4.73 -4.04 6.56
C VAL A 144 4.62 -4.68 5.19
N ALA A 145 3.39 -4.87 4.71
CA ALA A 145 3.07 -5.33 3.38
C ALA A 145 2.23 -4.29 2.63
N ILE A 146 2.39 -4.21 1.31
CA ILE A 146 1.44 -3.52 0.43
C ILE A 146 0.69 -4.59 -0.36
N PHE A 147 -0.63 -4.58 -0.27
CA PHE A 147 -1.51 -5.49 -1.01
C PHE A 147 -2.35 -4.71 -2.01
N ARG A 148 -2.47 -5.26 -3.21
CA ARG A 148 -3.34 -4.75 -4.27
C ARG A 148 -4.32 -5.82 -4.71
N GLY A 149 -5.59 -5.47 -4.79
CA GLY A 149 -6.59 -6.31 -5.44
C GLY A 149 -6.34 -6.35 -6.94
N ASP A 150 -6.47 -7.52 -7.53
CA ASP A 150 -6.24 -7.79 -8.95
C ASP A 150 -7.46 -8.50 -9.54
N ALA A 151 -7.46 -8.63 -10.87
CA ALA A 151 -8.50 -9.32 -11.61
C ALA A 151 -8.78 -10.74 -11.06
N ALA A 152 -9.98 -11.24 -11.36
CA ALA A 152 -10.44 -12.56 -10.92
C ALA A 152 -10.42 -12.78 -9.39
N ASN A 153 -10.60 -11.72 -8.58
CA ASN A 153 -10.64 -11.77 -7.12
C ASN A 153 -9.33 -12.31 -6.49
N ALA A 154 -8.18 -12.03 -7.13
CA ALA A 154 -6.88 -12.28 -6.54
C ALA A 154 -6.40 -11.05 -5.77
N VAL A 155 -5.50 -11.26 -4.80
CA VAL A 155 -4.76 -10.19 -4.13
C VAL A 155 -3.28 -10.45 -4.28
N GLN A 156 -2.57 -9.49 -4.86
CA GLN A 156 -1.14 -9.54 -5.05
C GLN A 156 -0.43 -8.72 -3.97
N MET A 157 0.61 -9.29 -3.38
CA MET A 157 1.55 -8.56 -2.55
C MET A 157 2.51 -7.78 -3.47
N VAL A 158 2.46 -6.46 -3.39
CA VAL A 158 3.27 -5.54 -4.19
C VAL A 158 4.64 -5.31 -3.55
N ALA A 159 4.66 -5.19 -2.22
CA ALA A 159 5.87 -4.95 -1.44
C ALA A 159 5.77 -5.63 -0.08
N TYR A 160 6.92 -5.95 0.51
CA TYR A 160 7.04 -6.43 1.87
C TYR A 160 8.35 -5.93 2.49
N SER A 161 8.28 -5.31 3.65
CA SER A 161 9.43 -4.89 4.44
C SER A 161 9.37 -5.57 5.80
N ARG A 162 10.44 -6.32 6.13
CA ARG A 162 10.61 -6.83 7.49
C ARG A 162 10.97 -5.69 8.43
N ALA A 163 10.47 -5.73 9.66
CA ALA A 163 10.79 -4.77 10.71
C ALA A 163 12.29 -4.74 11.03
N ASP A 164 12.96 -5.89 10.88
CA ASP A 164 14.40 -6.03 11.11
C ASP A 164 15.27 -5.64 9.90
N GLY A 165 14.65 -5.19 8.80
CA GLY A 165 15.33 -4.75 7.58
C GLY A 165 15.98 -5.88 6.76
N LYS A 166 15.83 -7.15 7.14
CA LYS A 166 16.40 -8.26 6.38
C LYS A 166 15.66 -8.49 5.07
N ALA A 167 16.35 -9.08 4.11
CA ALA A 167 15.74 -9.47 2.85
C ALA A 167 14.62 -10.50 3.11
N LEU A 168 13.52 -10.40 2.35
CA LEU A 168 12.47 -11.42 2.39
C LEU A 168 12.99 -12.79 1.92
N LYS A 169 13.88 -12.77 0.91
CA LYS A 169 14.60 -13.92 0.38
C LYS A 169 16.08 -13.58 0.31
N GLU A 170 16.88 -14.27 1.11
CA GLU A 170 18.34 -14.17 1.04
C GLU A 170 18.82 -14.77 -0.28
N THR A 171 19.59 -14.01 -1.05
CA THR A 171 20.37 -14.62 -2.14
C THR A 171 21.53 -15.34 -1.46
N THR A 172 21.55 -16.66 -1.51
CA THR A 172 22.74 -17.40 -1.12
C THR A 172 23.84 -17.11 -2.13
N VAL A 173 24.63 -16.05 -1.90
CA VAL A 173 26.01 -16.07 -2.39
C VAL A 173 26.69 -17.13 -1.56
N ALA A 174 26.93 -18.30 -2.16
CA ALA A 174 27.76 -19.34 -1.57
C ALA A 174 29.00 -18.64 -1.01
N SER A 175 29.13 -18.63 0.31
CA SER A 175 30.15 -17.85 0.99
C SER A 175 31.48 -18.28 0.37
N SER A 176 32.20 -17.35 -0.26
CA SER A 176 33.59 -17.57 -0.69
C SER A 176 34.48 -17.69 0.55
N ILE A 177 34.24 -18.70 1.38
CA ILE A 177 35.12 -19.17 2.45
C ILE A 177 36.06 -20.25 1.91
N TYR A 178 35.88 -20.68 0.65
CA TYR A 178 36.78 -21.61 -0.03
C TYR A 178 37.66 -20.91 -1.07
N ASN A 179 38.67 -20.16 -0.62
CA ASN A 179 39.97 -19.95 -1.29
C ASN A 179 40.66 -18.75 -0.63
N LYS A 180 41.62 -18.95 0.27
CA LYS A 180 43.02 -19.04 -0.19
C LYS A 180 43.89 -20.10 0.50
N ARG A 181 43.44 -20.84 1.54
CA ARG A 181 44.27 -21.89 2.21
C ARG A 181 43.50 -23.04 2.89
N GLY A 182 42.43 -23.58 2.29
CA GLY A 182 41.92 -24.93 2.61
C GLY A 182 41.54 -25.30 4.06
N HIS A 183 41.27 -24.34 4.96
CA HIS A 183 40.87 -24.64 6.34
C HIS A 183 39.38 -24.35 6.56
N ASN A 184 38.59 -25.39 6.84
CA ASN A 184 37.22 -25.26 7.36
C ASN A 184 37.27 -24.82 8.84
N ILE A 185 36.81 -23.61 9.14
CA ILE A 185 36.77 -23.06 10.51
C ILE A 185 35.53 -23.51 11.33
N ALA A 186 34.67 -24.37 10.76
CA ALA A 186 33.39 -24.73 11.38
C ALA A 186 33.38 -26.06 12.17
N SER A 187 34.51 -26.77 12.34
CA SER A 187 34.50 -27.98 13.21
C SER A 187 35.83 -28.41 13.84
N ALA A 188 36.88 -27.60 13.82
CA ALA A 188 38.19 -28.07 14.29
C ALA A 188 38.41 -27.83 15.80
N ALA A 189 37.91 -28.74 16.64
CA ALA A 189 38.32 -28.87 18.04
C ALA A 189 39.78 -29.33 18.23
N SER A 190 40.61 -29.44 17.17
CA SER A 190 42.04 -29.74 17.26
C SER A 190 42.76 -29.46 15.93
N ILE A 191 43.23 -28.23 15.70
CA ILE A 191 44.38 -28.03 14.80
C ILE A 191 45.62 -28.45 15.59
N ARG A 192 46.08 -29.68 15.37
CA ARG A 192 47.35 -30.16 15.93
C ARG A 192 48.45 -29.82 14.93
N ILE A 193 49.18 -28.74 15.16
CA ILE A 193 50.37 -28.42 14.37
C ILE A 193 51.46 -29.42 14.77
N PRO A 194 51.97 -30.27 13.86
CA PRO A 194 53.05 -31.20 14.21
C PRO A 194 54.31 -30.41 14.58
N PRO A 195 55.07 -30.86 15.60
CA PRO A 195 56.31 -30.18 15.97
C PRO A 195 57.30 -30.26 14.82
N LYS A 196 57.98 -29.13 14.57
CA LYS A 196 59.03 -28.99 13.57
C LYS A 196 60.11 -30.05 13.86
N ILE A 197 60.28 -31.02 12.96
CA ILE A 197 61.38 -31.99 13.04
C ILE A 197 62.66 -31.21 12.78
N THR A 198 63.42 -30.90 13.83
CA THR A 198 64.81 -30.48 13.72
C THR A 198 65.64 -31.76 13.55
N SER A 199 65.99 -32.10 12.31
CA SER A 199 66.91 -33.22 12.06
C SER A 199 68.33 -32.84 12.46
N ARG A 200 68.94 -33.78 13.20
CA ARG A 200 70.25 -33.75 13.87
C ARG A 200 71.46 -33.64 12.92
N ASN A 201 72.53 -33.09 13.49
CA ASN A 201 73.97 -33.25 13.22
C ASN A 201 74.37 -34.27 12.13
N HIS A 202 75.14 -33.79 11.15
CA HIS A 202 76.19 -34.59 10.53
C HIS A 202 77.54 -34.14 11.11
N LEU A 203 78.20 -35.08 11.80
CA LEU A 203 79.62 -35.01 12.13
C LEU A 203 80.42 -35.58 10.96
N SER A 204 81.34 -34.80 10.44
CA SER A 204 82.69 -35.19 10.00
C SER A 204 83.55 -33.94 9.98
#